data_AF-A0A1B5Z9E6-F1
#
_entry.id   AF-A0A1B5Z9E6-F1
#
_cell.length_a   1.000
_cell.length_b   1.000
_cell.length_c   1.000
_cell.angle_alpha   90.00
_cell.angle_beta   90.00
_cell.angle_gamma   90.00
#
_symmetry.space_group_name_H-M   'P 1'
#
loop_
_entity.id
_entity.type
_entity.pdbx_description
1 polymer ?
#
loop_
_entity_poly.entity_id
_entity_poly.type
_entity_poly.pdbx_seq_one_letter_code
_entity_poly.pdbx_strand_id
1 'polypeptide(L)'
;CGWNSTIEAICAGVPMITWPLFGDQFFNERFVVEILKVGVMVGVESPSNWGEEEKFGVLVKKEDVERAIEKLMDDKNYESEERRKRLKSLQRWLREV
;
A
#
# COMPACT_ATOMS: atom_id res chain seq x y z
N CYS A 1 5.17 -1.65 4.43
CA CYS A 1 4.46 -2.65 3.56
C CYS A 1 5.27 -3.94 3.48
N GLY A 2 5.32 -4.70 4.58
CA GLY A 2 5.97 -6.02 4.60
C GLY A 2 5.16 -7.06 3.83
N TRP A 3 5.83 -8.13 3.39
CA TRP A 3 5.19 -9.16 2.55
C TRP A 3 4.01 -9.85 3.24
N ASN A 4 4.14 -10.19 4.53
CA ASN A 4 3.05 -10.81 5.30
C ASN A 4 1.79 -9.94 5.32
N SER A 5 1.90 -8.67 5.74
CA SER A 5 0.76 -7.75 5.77
C SER A 5 0.18 -7.47 4.39
N THR A 6 1.02 -7.52 3.35
CA THR A 6 0.58 -7.36 1.97
C THR A 6 -0.30 -8.53 1.54
N ILE A 7 0.13 -9.77 1.81
CA ILE A 7 -0.68 -10.96 1.54
C ILE A 7 -1.97 -10.96 2.38
N GLU A 8 -1.90 -10.63 3.67
CA GLU A 8 -3.07 -10.56 4.54
C GLU A 8 -4.14 -9.60 3.99
N ALA A 9 -3.73 -8.41 3.53
CA ALA A 9 -4.64 -7.44 2.93
C ALA A 9 -5.26 -7.93 1.61
N ILE A 10 -4.46 -8.57 0.74
CA ILE A 10 -4.96 -9.14 -0.52
C ILE A 10 -5.96 -10.28 -0.23
N CYS A 11 -5.64 -11.19 0.69
CA CYS A 11 -6.52 -12.27 1.13
C CYS A 11 -7.81 -11.74 1.76
N ALA A 12 -7.75 -10.61 2.47
CA ALA A 12 -8.92 -9.93 3.02
C ALA A 12 -9.71 -9.12 1.97
N GLY A 13 -9.11 -8.83 0.81
CA GLY A 13 -9.71 -7.98 -0.23
C GLY A 13 -9.72 -6.50 0.14
N VAL A 14 -8.74 -6.05 0.94
CA VAL A 14 -8.66 -4.69 1.48
C VAL A 14 -7.55 -3.90 0.77
N PRO A 15 -7.85 -2.71 0.21
CA PRO A 15 -6.83 -1.86 -0.41
C PRO A 15 -5.92 -1.23 0.64
N MET A 16 -4.65 -1.00 0.27
CA MET A 16 -3.62 -0.56 1.20
C MET A 16 -3.08 0.82 0.85
N ILE A 17 -2.78 1.60 1.88
CA ILE A 17 -1.77 2.66 1.76
C ILE A 17 -0.40 2.04 2.08
N THR A 18 0.57 2.22 1.21
CA THR A 18 1.92 1.71 1.40
C THR A 18 2.78 2.73 2.11
N TRP A 19 3.39 2.28 3.20
CA TRP A 19 4.37 3.02 3.99
C TRP A 19 5.60 2.11 4.15
N PRO A 20 6.57 2.18 3.23
CA PRO A 20 7.80 1.40 3.35
C PRO A 20 8.73 2.06 4.38
N LEU A 21 9.47 1.24 5.13
CA LEU A 21 10.48 1.72 6.07
C LEU A 21 11.90 1.39 5.58
N PHE A 22 12.16 0.11 5.26
CA PHE A 22 13.49 -0.35 4.86
C PHE A 22 13.39 -1.59 3.96
N GLY A 23 14.53 -2.03 3.42
CA GLY A 23 14.68 -3.34 2.81
C GLY A 23 13.77 -3.56 1.60
N ASP A 24 13.14 -4.74 1.55
CA ASP A 24 12.29 -5.18 0.44
C ASP A 24 10.95 -4.43 0.33
N GLN A 25 10.58 -3.66 1.37
CA GLN A 25 9.28 -3.00 1.43
C GLN A 25 9.04 -2.01 0.28
N PHE A 26 10.10 -1.39 -0.25
CA PHE A 26 10.01 -0.48 -1.41
C PHE A 26 9.67 -1.24 -2.70
N PHE A 27 10.18 -2.46 -2.87
CA PHE A 27 9.78 -3.33 -3.98
C PHE A 27 8.34 -3.80 -3.81
N ASN A 28 7.96 -4.19 -2.59
CA ASN A 28 6.59 -4.59 -2.27
C ASN A 28 5.61 -3.42 -2.54
N GLU A 29 5.98 -2.19 -2.21
CA GLU A 29 5.19 -1.00 -2.55
C GLU A 29 4.98 -0.85 -4.05
N ARG A 30 6.06 -0.89 -4.86
CA ARG A 30 5.94 -0.79 -6.33
C ARG A 30 5.09 -1.92 -6.89
N PHE A 31 5.24 -3.14 -6.37
CA PHE A 31 4.42 -4.27 -6.75
C PHE A 31 2.93 -4.03 -6.44
N VAL A 32 2.58 -3.57 -5.24
CA VAL A 32 1.20 -3.29 -4.83
C VAL A 32 0.57 -2.14 -5.62
N VAL A 33 1.32 -1.07 -5.86
CA VAL A 33 0.78 0.19 -6.43
C VAL A 33 0.84 0.20 -7.95
N GLU A 34 1.93 -0.25 -8.56
CA GLU A 34 2.15 -0.13 -10.00
C GLU A 34 1.75 -1.39 -10.78
N ILE A 35 2.03 -2.57 -10.21
CA ILE A 35 1.80 -3.85 -10.88
C ILE A 35 0.38 -4.34 -10.58
N LEU A 36 0.07 -4.62 -9.31
CA LEU A 36 -1.27 -5.05 -8.90
C LEU A 36 -2.28 -3.91 -8.99
N LYS A 37 -1.82 -2.67 -8.78
CA LYS A 37 -2.66 -1.47 -8.77
C LYS A 37 -3.84 -1.60 -7.81
N VAL A 38 -3.53 -2.00 -6.57
CA VAL A 38 -4.49 -2.22 -5.48
C VAL A 38 -4.21 -1.38 -4.23
N GLY A 39 -3.24 -0.47 -4.30
CA GLY A 39 -2.89 0.43 -3.20
C GLY A 39 -2.50 1.84 -3.66
N VAL A 40 -2.15 2.68 -2.68
CA VAL A 40 -1.72 4.08 -2.85
C VAL A 40 -0.46 4.32 -2.03
N MET A 41 0.53 5.02 -2.60
CA MET A 41 1.74 5.43 -1.88
C MET A 41 1.46 6.55 -0.90
N VAL A 42 2.02 6.46 0.31
CA VAL A 42 2.02 7.59 1.25
C VAL A 42 3.09 8.64 0.91
N GLY A 43 4.16 8.25 0.20
CA GLY A 43 5.21 9.16 -0.27
C GLY A 43 6.56 9.08 0.44
N VAL A 44 6.93 7.93 1.04
CA VAL A 44 8.29 7.72 1.56
C VAL A 44 9.23 7.44 0.39
N GLU A 45 10.24 8.28 0.18
CA GLU A 45 11.17 8.15 -0.96
C GLU A 45 12.51 7.50 -0.61
N SER A 46 12.87 7.42 0.68
CA SER A 46 14.17 6.93 1.13
C SER A 46 14.05 5.92 2.27
N PRO A 47 14.80 4.80 2.23
CA PRO A 47 14.80 3.82 3.29
C PRO A 47 15.49 4.37 4.55
N SER A 48 14.92 4.07 5.71
CA SER A 48 15.65 4.14 6.98
C SER A 48 16.55 2.91 7.12
N ASN A 49 17.67 3.04 7.85
CA ASN A 49 18.44 1.87 8.22
C ASN A 49 17.62 0.99 9.17
N TRP A 50 17.74 -0.33 9.03
CA TRP A 50 17.09 -1.28 9.93
C TRP A 50 17.55 -1.02 11.38
N GLY A 51 16.60 -0.85 12.31
CA GLY A 51 16.88 -0.59 13.72
C GLY A 51 17.25 0.87 14.05
N GLU A 52 17.17 1.78 13.08
CA GLU A 52 17.37 3.22 13.27
C GLU A 52 16.11 4.04 12.99
N GLU A 53 14.93 3.40 12.98
CA GLU A 53 13.66 4.03 12.61
C GLU A 53 13.36 5.27 13.47
N GLU A 54 13.67 5.20 14.77
CA GLU A 54 13.48 6.31 15.70
C GLU A 54 14.41 7.50 15.43
N LYS A 55 15.58 7.29 14.80
CA LYS A 55 16.53 8.37 14.48
C LYS A 55 16.12 9.15 13.24
N PHE A 56 15.55 8.47 12.25
CA PHE A 56 15.11 9.10 11.00
C PHE A 56 13.79 9.85 11.15
N GLY A 57 13.01 9.55 12.20
CA GLY A 57 11.75 10.22 12.48
C GLY A 57 10.69 9.99 11.40
N VAL A 58 9.66 10.83 11.39
CA VAL A 58 8.56 10.74 10.42
C VAL A 58 8.98 11.43 9.11
N LEU A 59 9.18 10.65 8.05
CA LEU A 59 9.59 11.14 6.72
C LEU A 59 8.44 11.70 5.87
N VAL A 60 7.22 11.75 6.43
CA VAL A 60 5.98 12.00 5.70
C VAL A 60 5.18 13.09 6.40
N LYS A 61 4.65 14.06 5.66
CA LYS A 61 3.85 15.14 6.26
C LYS A 61 2.41 14.70 6.47
N LYS A 62 1.71 15.40 7.36
CA LYS A 62 0.28 15.20 7.61
C LYS A 62 -0.52 15.27 6.30
N GLU A 63 -0.19 16.24 5.45
CA GLU A 63 -0.87 16.47 4.18
C GLU A 63 -0.69 15.30 3.20
N ASP A 64 0.43 14.58 3.28
CA ASP A 64 0.69 13.42 2.42
C ASP A 64 -0.17 12.24 2.86
N VAL A 65 -0.32 12.05 4.18
CA VAL A 65 -1.21 11.04 4.77
C VAL A 65 -2.68 11.33 4.42
N GLU A 66 -3.12 12.58 4.57
CA GLU A 66 -4.47 13.01 4.22
C GLU A 66 -4.77 12.74 2.73
N ARG A 67 -3.87 13.14 1.82
CA ARG A 67 -4.03 12.87 0.39
C ARG A 67 -4.06 11.38 0.06
N ALA A 68 -3.25 10.57 0.74
CA ALA A 68 -3.24 9.12 0.53
C ALA A 68 -4.56 8.48 0.98
N ILE A 69 -5.10 8.90 2.13
CA ILE A 69 -6.42 8.44 2.63
C ILE A 69 -7.53 8.85 1.66
N GLU A 70 -7.58 10.12 1.27
CA GLU A 70 -8.58 10.62 0.32
C GLU A 70 -8.52 9.84 -1.00
N LYS A 71 -7.33 9.69 -1.58
CA LYS A 71 -7.16 8.93 -2.83
C LYS A 71 -7.55 7.46 -2.69
N LEU A 72 -7.30 6.84 -1.54
CA LEU A 72 -7.68 5.45 -1.28
C LEU A 72 -9.19 5.28 -1.12
N MET A 73 -9.84 6.23 -0.44
CA MET A 73 -11.21 6.09 0.05
C MET A 73 -12.26 6.80 -0.82
N ASP A 74 -11.88 7.66 -1.75
CA ASP A 74 -12.81 8.41 -2.59
C ASP A 74 -13.68 7.48 -3.45
N ASP A 75 -14.93 7.26 -3.01
CA ASP A 75 -15.89 6.40 -3.68
C ASP A 75 -16.42 6.98 -5.00
N LYS A 76 -16.19 8.27 -5.26
CA LYS A 76 -16.55 8.90 -6.54
C LYS A 76 -15.44 8.78 -7.58
N ASN A 77 -14.24 8.37 -7.15
CA ASN A 77 -13.09 8.23 -8.03
C ASN A 77 -13.06 6.83 -8.66
N TYR A 78 -13.06 6.80 -9.99
CA TYR A 78 -12.95 5.57 -10.78
C TYR A 78 -11.73 4.71 -10.39
N GLU A 79 -10.57 5.31 -10.09
CA GLU A 79 -9.38 4.58 -9.67
C GLU A 79 -9.58 3.82 -8.35
N SER A 80 -10.38 4.39 -7.44
CA SER A 80 -10.68 3.78 -6.14
C SER A 80 -11.59 2.57 -6.28
N GLU A 81 -12.65 2.70 -7.08
CA GLU A 81 -13.48 1.55 -7.43
C GLU A 81 -12.67 0.45 -8.12
N GLU A 82 -11.80 0.83 -9.06
CA GLU A 82 -11.01 -0.11 -9.85
C GLU A 82 -10.02 -0.89 -8.97
N ARG A 83 -9.37 -0.24 -8.00
CA ARG A 83 -8.54 -0.89 -6.97
C ARG A 83 -9.33 -1.99 -6.24
N ARG A 84 -10.55 -1.68 -5.79
CA ARG A 84 -11.41 -2.63 -5.06
C ARG A 84 -11.91 -3.77 -5.96
N LYS A 85 -12.20 -3.49 -7.24
CA LYS A 85 -12.57 -4.52 -8.22
C LYS A 85 -11.42 -5.51 -8.45
N ARG A 86 -10.20 -5.00 -8.64
CA ARG A 86 -8.99 -5.84 -8.79
C ARG A 86 -8.73 -6.71 -7.56
N LEU A 87 -8.86 -6.14 -6.35
CA LEU A 87 -8.72 -6.90 -5.12
C LEU A 87 -9.74 -8.02 -4.99
N LYS A 88 -11.01 -7.78 -5.31
CA LYS A 88 -12.03 -8.83 -5.31
C LYS A 88 -11.69 -9.96 -6.28
N SER A 89 -11.18 -9.62 -7.47
CA SER A 89 -10.74 -10.63 -8.45
C SER A 89 -9.55 -11.44 -7.93
N LEU A 90 -8.53 -10.78 -7.36
CA LEU A 90 -7.36 -11.45 -6.76
C LEU A 90 -7.75 -12.33 -5.57
N GLN A 91 -8.58 -11.81 -4.67
CA GLN A 91 -9.08 -12.54 -3.51
C GLN A 91 -9.87 -13.77 -3.94
N ARG A 92 -10.69 -13.66 -4.99
CA ARG A 92 -11.42 -14.80 -5.54
C ARG A 92 -10.46 -15.84 -6.11
N TRP A 93 -9.50 -15.42 -6.91
CA TRP A 93 -8.48 -16.31 -7.48
C TRP A 93 -7.72 -17.07 -6.38
N LEU A 94 -7.30 -16.40 -5.31
CA LEU A 94 -6.61 -17.02 -4.17
C LEU A 94 -7.44 -18.05 -3.40
N ARG A 95 -8.78 -18.00 -3.48
CA ARG A 95 -9.68 -18.99 -2.84
C ARG A 95 -9.90 -20.24 -3.71
N GLU A 96 -9.54 -20.16 -4.98
CA GLU A 96 -9.73 -21.23 -5.97
C GLU A 96 -8.44 -22.04 -6.21
N VAL A 97 -7.32 -21.66 -5.58
CA VAL A 97 -6.01 -22.33 -5.60
C VAL A 97 -5.74 -23.00 -4.26
#